data_AF-A0A6P0TGT0-F1
#
_entry.id   AF-A0A6P0TGT0-F1
#
_cell.length_a   1.000
_cell.length_b   1.000
_cell.length_c   1.000
_cell.angle_alpha   90.00
_cell.angle_beta   90.00
_cell.angle_gamma   90.00
#
_symmetry.space_group_name_H-M   'P 1'
#
loop_
_entity.id
_entity.type
_entity.pdbx_description
1 polymer ?
#
loop_
_entity_poly.entity_id
_entity_poly.type
_entity_poly.pdbx_seq_one_letter_code
_entity_poly.pdbx_strand_id
1 'polypeptide(L)'
;YAHLLAAARLNWQQHNDDPQEVFGCYTIADSWTFLRAEVHQLDSEKPTLWIEFSREYVEKLEAPRILQILRHIVSRPMSLT
;
A
#
# COMPACT_ATOMS: atom_id res chain seq x y z
N TYR A 1 -10.11 -3.02 -0.33
CA TYR A 1 -9.75 -1.83 -1.13
C TYR A 1 -10.11 -0.49 -0.47
N ALA A 2 -11.21 -0.37 0.28
CA ALA A 2 -11.57 0.88 0.96
C ALA A 2 -10.45 1.48 1.85
N HIS A 3 -9.69 0.65 2.56
CA HIS A 3 -8.53 1.10 3.35
C HIS A 3 -7.45 1.79 2.50
N LEU A 4 -7.24 1.38 1.24
CA LEU A 4 -6.26 2.00 0.34
C LEU A 4 -6.72 3.38 -0.09
N LEU A 5 -8.00 3.53 -0.43
CA LEU A 5 -8.59 4.84 -0.76
C LEU A 5 -8.56 5.79 0.44
N ALA A 6 -8.86 5.30 1.64
CA ALA A 6 -8.79 6.09 2.86
C ALA A 6 -7.34 6.56 3.13
N ALA A 7 -6.36 5.66 3.04
CA ALA A 7 -4.96 6.01 3.21
C ALA A 7 -4.49 7.04 2.16
N ALA A 8 -4.84 6.83 0.88
CA ALA A 8 -4.49 7.74 -0.19
C ALA A 8 -5.14 9.12 -0.01
N ARG A 9 -6.38 9.17 0.50
CA ARG A 9 -7.04 10.44 0.85
C ARG A 9 -6.33 11.19 1.97
N LEU A 10 -5.89 10.49 3.01
CA LEU A 10 -5.14 11.10 4.12
C LEU A 10 -3.80 11.67 3.63
N ASN A 11 -3.07 10.91 2.82
CA ASN A 11 -1.80 11.37 2.23
C ASN A 11 -2.01 12.57 1.29
N TRP A 12 -3.07 12.53 0.47
CA TRP A 12 -3.42 13.64 -0.43
C TRP A 12 -3.73 14.93 0.34
N GLN A 13 -4.41 14.84 1.49
CA GLN A 13 -4.68 16.01 2.33
C GLN A 13 -3.41 16.68 2.88
N GLN A 14 -2.31 15.94 3.00
CA GLN A 14 -1.04 16.45 3.53
C GLN A 14 -0.11 16.98 2.43
N HIS A 15 -0.10 16.35 1.25
CA HIS A 15 0.88 16.65 0.19
C HIS A 15 0.27 17.15 -1.12
N ASN A 16 -1.02 16.89 -1.34
CA ASN A 16 -1.75 17.25 -2.55
C ASN A 16 -1.13 16.70 -3.86
N ASP A 17 -0.34 15.62 -3.78
CA ASP A 17 0.24 14.96 -4.94
C ASP A 17 -0.80 14.09 -5.68
N ASP A 18 -0.67 13.95 -7.00
CA ASP A 18 -1.47 13.04 -7.83
C ASP A 18 -0.55 12.39 -8.87
N PRO A 19 -0.38 11.05 -8.88
CA PRO A 19 -1.07 10.04 -8.08
C PRO A 19 -0.56 9.88 -6.64
N GLN A 20 -1.43 9.36 -5.78
CA GLN A 20 -1.05 8.87 -4.45
C GLN A 20 -0.66 7.40 -4.51
N GLU A 21 0.61 7.11 -4.24
CA GLU A 21 1.09 5.73 -4.07
C GLU A 21 0.83 5.25 -2.64
N VAL A 22 0.18 4.09 -2.51
CA VAL A 22 -0.08 3.43 -1.22
C VAL A 22 0.31 1.96 -1.29
N PHE A 23 0.88 1.48 -0.19
CA PHE A 23 1.27 0.08 -0.03
C PHE A 23 0.39 -0.60 0.99
N GLY A 24 0.15 -1.90 0.79
CA GLY A 24 -0.62 -2.71 1.72
C GLY A 24 -0.15 -4.16 1.73
N CYS A 25 -0.73 -4.93 2.64
CA CYS A 25 -0.61 -6.37 2.63
C CYS A 25 -1.88 -6.99 3.25
N TYR A 26 -2.10 -8.26 2.94
CA TYR A 26 -3.06 -9.09 3.65
C TYR A 26 -2.46 -10.49 3.81
N THR A 27 -3.02 -11.23 4.77
CA THR A 27 -2.63 -12.61 5.04
C THR A 27 -3.81 -13.55 4.85
N ILE A 28 -3.52 -14.75 4.36
CA ILE A 28 -4.45 -15.89 4.37
C ILE A 28 -3.69 -17.06 4.98
N ALA A 29 -4.12 -17.50 6.17
CA ALA A 29 -3.34 -18.41 7.02
C ALA A 29 -1.91 -17.86 7.26
N ASP A 30 -0.87 -18.59 6.85
CA ASP A 30 0.54 -18.20 6.94
C ASP A 30 1.11 -17.69 5.61
N SER A 31 0.26 -17.36 4.64
CA SER A 31 0.66 -16.75 3.35
C SER A 31 0.43 -15.24 3.37
N TRP A 32 1.45 -14.49 2.96
CA TRP A 32 1.45 -13.03 2.85
C TRP A 32 1.40 -12.62 1.38
N THR A 33 0.47 -11.73 1.04
CA THR A 33 0.45 -11.04 -0.25
C THR A 33 0.56 -9.54 -0.03
N PHE A 34 1.52 -8.92 -0.69
CA PHE A 34 1.72 -7.48 -0.68
C PHE A 34 1.05 -6.86 -1.90
N LEU A 35 0.68 -5.60 -1.77
CA LEU A 35 0.16 -4.81 -2.87
C LEU A 35 0.77 -3.42 -2.90
N ARG A 36 0.85 -2.89 -4.11
CA ARG A 36 1.13 -1.49 -4.41
C ARG A 36 -0.07 -0.95 -5.17
N ALA A 37 -0.54 0.23 -4.81
CA ALA A 37 -1.64 0.86 -5.50
C ALA A 37 -1.35 2.33 -5.77
N GLU A 38 -1.85 2.80 -6.90
CA GLU A 38 -1.86 4.20 -7.29
C GLU A 38 -3.30 4.67 -7.37
N VAL A 39 -3.60 5.75 -6.64
CA VAL A 39 -4.91 6.40 -6.68
C VAL A 39 -4.76 7.72 -7.41
N HIS A 40 -5.48 7.86 -8.51
CA HIS A 40 -5.49 9.06 -9.34
C HIS A 40 -6.77 9.86 -9.14
N GLN A 41 -6.68 11.18 -9.33
CA GLN A 41 -7.84 12.08 -9.39
C GLN A 41 -8.70 11.96 -8.13
N LEU A 42 -8.05 12.01 -6.97
CA LEU A 42 -8.63 11.76 -5.65
C LEU A 42 -9.67 12.82 -5.21
N ASP A 43 -9.70 13.95 -5.90
CA ASP A 43 -10.65 15.06 -5.79
C ASP A 43 -11.84 14.94 -6.75
N SER A 44 -11.78 14.04 -7.73
CA SER A 44 -12.87 13.80 -8.67
C SER A 44 -14.00 12.97 -8.03
N GLU A 45 -15.18 13.02 -8.64
CA GLU A 45 -16.30 12.13 -8.24
C GLU A 45 -15.97 10.63 -8.43
N LYS A 46 -15.00 10.31 -9.29
CA LYS A 46 -14.64 8.93 -9.68
C LYS A 46 -13.12 8.77 -9.72
N PRO A 47 -12.46 8.63 -8.55
CA PRO A 47 -11.04 8.35 -8.50
C PRO A 47 -10.74 7.00 -9.16
N THR A 48 -9.59 6.92 -9.81
CA THR A 48 -9.14 5.69 -10.47
C THR A 48 -8.11 4.99 -9.59
N LEU A 49 -8.27 3.68 -9.40
CA LEU A 49 -7.39 2.85 -8.56
C LEU A 49 -6.70 1.80 -9.43
N TRP A 50 -5.38 1.85 -9.48
CA TRP A 50 -4.53 0.85 -10.10
C TRP A 50 -3.88 0.02 -9.00
N ILE A 51 -3.87 -1.30 -9.13
CA ILE A 51 -3.34 -2.20 -8.09
C ILE A 51 -2.48 -3.28 -8.72
N GLU A 52 -1.32 -3.49 -8.13
CA GLU A 52 -0.41 -4.58 -8.42
C GLU A 52 -0.23 -5.44 -7.16
N PHE A 53 -0.22 -6.75 -7.35
CA PHE A 53 0.01 -7.71 -6.28
C PHE A 53 1.37 -8.37 -6.44
N SER A 54 1.99 -8.67 -5.31
CA SER A 54 3.14 -9.57 -5.29
C SER A 54 2.70 -11.03 -5.47
N ARG A 55 3.67 -11.91 -5.70
CA ARG A 55 3.48 -13.33 -5.37
C ARG A 55 3.19 -13.50 -3.88
N GLU A 56 2.67 -14.66 -3.53
CA GLU A 56 2.52 -15.11 -2.15
C GLU A 56 3.88 -15.45 -1.51
N TYR A 57 4.01 -15.14 -0.22
CA TYR A 57 5.16 -15.48 0.60
C TYR A 57 4.71 -16.31 1.79
N VAL A 58 5.33 -17.47 1.99
CA VAL A 58 5.00 -18.35 3.13
C VAL A 58 5.80 -17.91 4.35
N GLU A 59 5.12 -17.46 5.40
CA GLU A 59 5.75 -16.85 6.59
C GLU A 59 6.82 -17.74 7.22
N LYS A 60 6.50 -19.03 7.38
CA LYS A 60 7.40 -20.01 8.01
C LYS A 60 8.71 -20.21 7.24
N LEU A 61 8.72 -19.93 5.93
CA LEU A 61 9.88 -20.15 5.06
C LEU A 61 10.56 -18.84 4.67
N GLU A 62 9.81 -17.74 4.62
CA GLU A 62 10.22 -16.48 3.99
C GLU A 62 10.15 -15.29 4.95
N ALA A 63 10.04 -15.51 6.27
CA ALA A 63 10.00 -14.46 7.28
C ALA A 63 11.05 -13.34 7.11
N PRO A 64 12.35 -13.63 6.81
CA PRO A 64 13.32 -12.57 6.58
C PRO A 64 12.98 -11.68 5.37
N ARG A 65 12.41 -12.27 4.31
CA ARG A 65 12.01 -11.54 3.10
C ARG A 65 10.77 -10.69 3.35
N ILE A 66 9.78 -11.24 4.06
CA ILE A 66 8.58 -10.52 4.49
C ILE A 66 8.98 -9.29 5.32
N LEU A 67 9.88 -9.46 6.30
CA LEU A 67 10.37 -8.36 7.11
C LEU A 67 11.11 -7.30 6.29
N GLN A 68 11.92 -7.69 5.29
CA GLN A 68 12.59 -6.75 4.40
C GLN A 68 11.58 -5.92 3.60
N ILE A 69 10.51 -6.54 3.09
CA ILE A 69 9.45 -5.85 2.35
C ILE A 69 8.72 -4.87 3.27
N LEU A 70 8.32 -5.31 4.47
CA LEU A 70 7.67 -4.46 5.45
C LEU A 70 8.54 -3.26 5.82
N ARG A 71 9.84 -3.47 6.08
CA ARG A 71 10.80 -2.39 6.34
C ARG A 71 10.87 -1.40 5.19
N HIS A 72 10.89 -1.88 3.94
CA HIS A 72 10.90 -0.99 2.78
C HIS A 72 9.62 -0.14 2.72
N ILE A 73 8.46 -0.76 2.90
CA ILE A 73 7.16 -0.08 2.89
C ILE A 73 7.10 1.03 3.94
N VAL A 74 7.51 0.75 5.20
CA VAL A 74 7.43 1.74 6.29
C VAL A 74 8.60 2.73 6.31
N SER A 75 9.72 2.42 5.67
CA SER A 75 10.88 3.33 5.57
C SER A 75 10.66 4.49 4.61
N ARG A 76 9.67 4.37 3.71
CA ARG A 76 9.16 5.54 3.00
C ARG A 76 8.44 6.40 4.02
N PRO A 77 8.75 7.70 4.12
CA PRO A 77 8.04 8.57 5.04
C PRO A 77 6.55 8.52 4.70
N MET A 78 5.78 7.82 5.53
CA MET A 78 4.42 8.26 5.82
C MET A 78 4.62 9.62 6.47
N SER A 79 4.48 10.68 5.70
CA SER A 79 4.65 12.05 6.18
C SER A 79 3.53 12.40 7.16
N LEU A 80 3.67 11.91 8.38
CA LEU A 80 2.95 12.38 9.55
C LEU A 80 3.81 13.47 10.20
N THR A 81 3.83 14.66 9.60
CA THR A 81 4.33 15.89 10.24
C THR A 81 3.45 17.06 9.86
#